data_AF-A0A8D8ULA3-F1
#
_entry.id   AF-A0A8D8ULA3-F1
#
_cell.length_a   1.000
_cell.length_b   1.000
_cell.length_c   1.000
_cell.angle_alpha   90.00
_cell.angle_beta   90.00
_cell.angle_gamma   90.00
#
_symmetry.space_group_name_H-M   'P 1'
#
loop_
_entity.id
_entity.type
_entity.pdbx_description
1 polymer ?
#
loop_
_entity_poly.entity_id
_entity_poly.type
_entity_poly.pdbx_seq_one_letter_code
_entity_poly.pdbx_strand_id
1 'polypeptide(L)'
;MEPTPPGAAVSVRSVYKRYSKASPWILKGINLTVEKSTIYGLLGASGCGKTTLLQCLVGRHFVDYGQIQVCIDEKKLLGHMPQQVALYTEFSIAEVVRYFGYLYGMAARDIHRKYRYLSKLLNLPQNDEQLCGDLSGGQQRRVSLAITLLHDPQLLILDEPTAGTDPVLSSIIWTHLIELSNQGKTVIITTHYIEEARQANVVGLMRQGVLLAEDAPERLIAHYNVESLEDVFLCLCNEQEVAPTVEVEPEKKVPFTYPFKEDATNYSMFWPHTKAILYKNLKWITHNWFAFVMLSYALSLACIIESNECLKHYPPQRVGVVNHGENSACVNYDPRGFNCSDMERVDFSCQFLESWRSEKPHIPLSMYKNIEDAMKDGKKRKLVTILEIPYNFTSGILERFHQGMKADSDLIDTASMDIHIDSTDYMAVYRIEQDIRDVFHVVSKDHLQACGYLPRVAKAPPMIIKQDAFFGKNIVYEPYDYSMHIAIACMCSLLLANRGRLSSHSGTV
;
A
#
# COMPACT_ATOMS: atom_id res chain seq x y z
N MET A 1 -20.17 -29.14 24.43
CA MET A 1 -19.30 -28.09 24.98
C MET A 1 -19.61 -28.02 26.46
N GLU A 2 -18.65 -28.30 27.33
CA GLU A 2 -18.85 -27.99 28.75
C GLU A 2 -18.87 -26.46 28.90
N PRO A 3 -19.86 -25.88 29.59
CA PRO A 3 -19.89 -24.45 29.83
C PRO A 3 -18.71 -24.05 30.71
N THR A 4 -18.08 -22.91 30.41
CA THR A 4 -17.09 -22.30 31.30
C THR A 4 -17.66 -22.18 32.72
N PRO A 5 -16.85 -22.45 33.76
CA PRO A 5 -17.27 -22.23 35.13
C PRO A 5 -17.78 -20.78 35.31
N PRO A 6 -18.92 -20.56 35.99
CA PRO A 6 -19.40 -19.22 36.27
C PRO A 6 -18.33 -18.45 37.05
N GLY A 7 -17.86 -17.32 36.50
CA GLY A 7 -16.80 -16.49 37.09
C GLY A 7 -15.41 -16.63 36.45
N ALA A 8 -15.19 -17.55 35.51
CA ALA A 8 -13.91 -17.68 34.83
C ALA A 8 -13.70 -16.61 33.73
N ALA A 9 -12.51 -16.02 33.69
CA ALA A 9 -12.03 -15.17 32.59
C ALA A 9 -11.38 -16.01 31.47
N VAL A 10 -10.67 -17.08 31.83
CA VAL A 10 -10.04 -18.01 30.88
C VAL A 10 -10.26 -19.45 31.36
N SER A 11 -10.59 -20.35 30.44
CA SER A 11 -10.65 -21.78 30.71
C SER A 11 -9.94 -22.56 29.61
N VAL A 12 -9.06 -23.47 30.02
CA VAL A 12 -8.25 -24.34 29.17
C VAL A 12 -8.56 -25.77 29.59
N ARG A 13 -8.94 -26.63 28.64
CA ARG A 13 -9.33 -28.02 28.89
C ARG A 13 -8.60 -28.96 27.93
N SER A 14 -7.84 -29.89 28.50
CA SER A 14 -7.10 -30.96 27.80
C SER A 14 -6.31 -30.46 26.59
N VAL A 15 -5.60 -29.34 26.71
CA VAL A 15 -4.90 -28.72 25.58
C VAL A 15 -3.58 -29.42 25.28
N TYR A 16 -3.41 -29.80 24.01
CA TYR A 16 -2.15 -30.29 23.46
C TYR A 16 -1.67 -29.42 22.30
N LYS A 17 -0.36 -29.21 22.23
CA LYS A 17 0.28 -28.41 21.18
C LYS A 17 1.65 -28.94 20.78
N ARG A 18 1.89 -29.03 19.48
CA ARG A 18 3.21 -29.24 18.85
C ARG A 18 3.38 -28.30 17.64
N TYR A 19 4.63 -28.01 17.25
CA TYR A 19 4.89 -27.13 16.09
C TYR A 19 4.93 -27.89 14.77
N SER A 20 5.34 -29.16 14.79
CA SER A 20 5.32 -30.04 13.62
C SER A 20 4.90 -31.45 14.04
N LYS A 21 4.50 -32.29 13.08
CA LYS A 21 4.14 -33.69 13.37
C LYS A 21 5.32 -34.50 13.94
N ALA A 22 6.55 -34.11 13.61
CA ALA A 22 7.78 -34.75 14.05
C ALA A 22 8.34 -34.15 15.37
N SER A 23 7.85 -32.98 15.81
CA SER A 23 8.28 -32.37 17.07
C SER A 23 7.54 -32.99 18.26
N PRO A 24 8.18 -33.10 19.44
CA PRO A 24 7.52 -33.55 20.65
C PRO A 24 6.38 -32.60 21.05
N TRP A 25 5.45 -33.12 21.85
CA TRP A 25 4.40 -32.31 22.48
C TRP A 25 5.01 -31.28 23.43
N ILE A 26 4.70 -30.00 23.18
CA ILE A 26 5.13 -28.87 24.02
C ILE A 26 4.11 -28.62 25.13
N LEU A 27 2.83 -28.74 24.81
CA LEU A 27 1.74 -28.77 25.79
C LEU A 27 1.13 -30.17 25.78
N LYS A 28 0.97 -30.76 26.96
CA LYS A 28 0.55 -32.14 27.18
C LYS A 28 -0.64 -32.16 28.14
N GLY A 29 -1.86 -32.02 27.59
CA GLY A 29 -3.09 -32.14 28.38
C GLY A 29 -3.28 -31.04 29.43
N ILE A 30 -2.94 -29.79 29.08
CA ILE A 30 -3.06 -28.67 30.01
C ILE A 30 -4.54 -28.41 30.35
N ASN A 31 -4.82 -28.36 31.65
CA ASN A 31 -6.05 -27.85 32.23
C ASN A 31 -5.69 -26.63 33.08
N LEU A 32 -6.40 -25.53 32.90
CA LEU A 32 -6.12 -24.27 33.61
C LEU A 32 -7.39 -23.43 33.65
N THR A 33 -7.68 -22.82 34.80
CA THR A 33 -8.84 -21.93 34.97
C THR A 33 -8.43 -20.64 35.67
N VAL A 34 -8.60 -19.52 34.97
CA VAL A 34 -8.33 -18.19 35.54
C VAL A 34 -9.64 -17.53 35.91
N GLU A 35 -9.81 -17.22 37.19
CA GLU A 35 -10.98 -16.49 37.70
C GLU A 35 -10.90 -15.00 37.33
N LYS A 36 -12.06 -14.37 37.13
CA LYS A 36 -12.13 -12.93 36.88
C LYS A 36 -11.58 -12.15 38.08
N SER A 37 -10.95 -11.02 37.79
CA SER A 37 -10.45 -10.07 38.80
C SER A 37 -9.37 -10.63 39.72
N THR A 38 -8.62 -11.62 39.24
CA THR A 38 -7.47 -12.23 39.94
C THR A 38 -6.19 -12.10 39.12
N ILE A 39 -5.05 -12.22 39.81
CA ILE A 39 -3.74 -12.44 39.21
C ILE A 39 -3.44 -13.94 39.23
N TYR A 40 -3.22 -14.50 38.05
CA TYR A 40 -2.76 -15.87 37.85
C TYR A 40 -1.27 -15.88 37.48
N GLY A 41 -0.44 -16.45 38.34
CA GLY A 41 1.00 -16.61 38.12
C GLY A 41 1.31 -17.97 37.49
N LEU A 42 1.75 -18.00 36.23
CA LEU A 42 2.25 -19.22 35.60
C LEU A 42 3.77 -19.32 35.79
N LEU A 43 4.17 -20.15 36.76
CA LEU A 43 5.56 -20.37 37.15
C LEU A 43 6.09 -21.65 36.49
N GLY A 44 7.34 -21.62 36.04
CA GLY A 44 7.99 -22.81 35.50
C GLY A 44 9.35 -22.52 34.88
N ALA A 45 10.12 -23.56 34.62
CA ALA A 45 11.45 -23.43 34.00
C ALA A 45 11.38 -22.89 32.56
N SER A 46 12.52 -22.38 32.06
CA SER A 46 12.65 -21.99 30.65
C SER A 46 12.39 -23.20 29.74
N GLY A 47 11.61 -22.99 28.66
CA GLY A 47 11.29 -24.05 27.70
C GLY A 47 10.18 -25.02 28.11
N CYS A 48 9.53 -24.85 29.27
CA CYS A 48 8.44 -25.75 29.69
C CYS A 48 7.11 -25.54 28.95
N GLY A 49 6.98 -24.50 28.13
CA GLY A 49 5.80 -24.24 27.28
C GLY A 49 4.96 -23.02 27.66
N LYS A 50 5.35 -22.22 28.68
CA LYS A 50 4.62 -21.01 29.13
C LYS A 50 4.25 -20.05 27.99
N THR A 51 5.25 -19.57 27.24
CA THR A 51 5.05 -18.66 26.11
C THR A 51 4.16 -19.28 25.03
N THR A 52 4.31 -20.58 24.75
CA THR A 52 3.46 -21.30 23.79
C THR A 52 2.00 -21.33 24.26
N LEU A 53 1.74 -21.55 25.55
CA LEU A 53 0.40 -21.49 26.13
C LEU A 53 -0.19 -20.09 26.00
N LEU A 54 0.55 -19.04 26.37
CA LEU A 54 0.09 -17.66 26.23
C LEU A 54 -0.24 -17.29 24.78
N GLN A 55 0.59 -17.71 23.82
CA GLN A 55 0.33 -17.49 22.40
C GLN A 55 -0.94 -18.21 21.90
N CYS A 56 -1.29 -19.36 22.49
CA CYS A 56 -2.55 -20.03 22.22
C CYS A 56 -3.74 -19.28 22.84
N LEU A 57 -3.60 -18.76 24.07
CA LEU A 57 -4.63 -17.93 24.73
C LEU A 57 -4.98 -16.68 23.93
N VAL A 58 -3.97 -16.00 23.37
CA VAL A 58 -4.14 -14.79 22.55
C VAL A 58 -4.63 -15.09 21.12
N GLY A 59 -4.72 -16.38 20.75
CA GLY A 59 -5.15 -16.81 19.41
C GLY A 59 -4.11 -16.59 18.30
N ARG A 60 -2.82 -16.51 18.65
CA ARG A 60 -1.70 -16.44 17.68
C ARG A 60 -1.32 -17.81 17.14
N HIS A 61 -1.50 -18.86 17.94
CA HIS A 61 -1.33 -20.25 17.53
C HIS A 61 -2.57 -21.08 17.83
N PHE A 62 -2.89 -21.98 16.91
CA PHE A 62 -3.95 -22.97 17.09
C PHE A 62 -3.45 -24.15 17.92
N VAL A 63 -4.27 -24.65 18.84
CA VAL A 63 -4.02 -25.91 19.55
C VAL A 63 -4.27 -27.10 18.62
N ASP A 64 -3.56 -28.22 18.85
CA ASP A 64 -3.77 -29.45 18.09
C ASP A 64 -4.96 -30.27 18.63
N TYR A 65 -5.12 -30.28 19.96
CA TYR A 65 -6.21 -30.91 20.70
C TYR A 65 -6.62 -30.07 21.90
N GLY A 66 -7.82 -30.31 22.41
CA GLY A 66 -8.40 -29.60 23.56
C GLY A 66 -9.17 -28.33 23.19
N GLN A 67 -9.54 -27.55 24.20
CA GLN A 67 -10.32 -26.34 24.06
C GLN A 67 -9.74 -25.20 24.90
N ILE A 68 -9.71 -23.99 24.31
CA ILE A 68 -9.42 -22.74 25.01
C ILE A 68 -10.65 -21.85 24.87
N GLN A 69 -11.10 -21.28 25.98
CA GLN A 69 -12.14 -20.26 26.01
C GLN A 69 -11.64 -19.05 26.77
N VAL A 70 -11.68 -17.88 26.12
CA VAL A 70 -11.35 -16.58 26.72
C VAL A 70 -12.64 -15.78 26.77
N CYS A 71 -13.12 -15.50 27.98
CA CYS A 71 -14.41 -14.86 28.24
C CYS A 71 -14.31 -13.33 28.21
N ILE A 72 -13.92 -12.78 27.06
CA ILE A 72 -13.98 -11.32 26.81
C ILE A 72 -14.83 -11.03 25.58
N ASP A 73 -15.59 -9.93 25.63
CA ASP A 73 -16.54 -9.59 24.57
C ASP A 73 -15.85 -9.15 23.27
N GLU A 74 -14.72 -8.46 23.38
CA GLU A 74 -14.00 -7.89 22.25
C GLU A 74 -12.48 -8.02 22.42
N LYS A 75 -11.76 -8.24 21.32
CA LYS A 75 -10.29 -8.36 21.32
C LYS A 75 -9.59 -7.09 21.81
N LYS A 76 -10.21 -5.90 21.64
CA LYS A 76 -9.68 -4.64 22.15
C LYS A 76 -9.56 -4.59 23.69
N LEU A 77 -10.27 -5.47 24.40
CA LEU A 77 -10.22 -5.56 25.87
C LEU A 77 -9.08 -6.47 26.36
N LEU A 78 -8.34 -7.11 25.45
CA LEU A 78 -7.14 -7.89 25.75
C LEU A 78 -5.89 -7.01 25.63
N GLY A 79 -5.04 -7.04 26.64
CA GLY A 79 -3.67 -6.52 26.58
C GLY A 79 -2.71 -7.70 26.58
N HIS A 80 -1.86 -7.82 25.56
CA HIS A 80 -0.85 -8.87 25.50
C HIS A 80 0.55 -8.27 25.35
N MET A 81 1.42 -8.59 26.32
CA MET A 81 2.83 -8.24 26.29
C MET A 81 3.66 -9.50 25.97
N PRO A 82 4.25 -9.61 24.76
CA PRO A 82 5.09 -10.76 24.40
C PRO A 82 6.47 -10.69 25.06
N GLN A 83 7.12 -11.86 25.20
CA GLN A 83 8.50 -11.96 25.72
C GLN A 83 9.49 -11.17 24.85
N GLN A 84 9.49 -11.41 23.53
CA GLN A 84 10.26 -10.59 22.60
C GLN A 84 9.47 -9.32 22.28
N VAL A 85 10.07 -8.18 22.61
CA VAL A 85 9.44 -6.88 22.53
C VAL A 85 9.22 -6.49 21.05
N ALA A 86 7.96 -6.29 20.67
CA ALA A 86 7.57 -5.91 19.30
C ALA A 86 7.51 -4.38 19.12
N LEU A 87 8.62 -3.69 19.39
CA LEU A 87 8.75 -2.23 19.19
C LEU A 87 9.32 -1.92 17.82
N TYR A 88 8.91 -0.78 17.24
CA TYR A 88 9.56 -0.21 16.07
C TYR A 88 10.84 0.49 16.51
N THR A 89 11.98 -0.03 16.08
CA THR A 89 13.30 0.41 16.52
C THR A 89 13.62 1.84 16.09
N GLU A 90 13.03 2.29 14.98
CA GLU A 90 13.23 3.61 14.39
C GLU A 90 12.34 4.70 15.00
N PHE A 91 11.47 4.35 15.95
CA PHE A 91 10.51 5.27 16.54
C PHE A 91 10.97 5.64 17.95
N SER A 92 10.68 6.88 18.38
CA SER A 92 10.85 7.24 19.78
C SER A 92 9.75 6.65 20.68
N ILE A 93 9.98 6.61 21.99
CA ILE A 93 9.01 6.06 22.96
C ILE A 93 7.65 6.76 22.80
N ALA A 94 7.65 8.09 22.74
CA ALA A 94 6.43 8.89 22.57
C ALA A 94 5.72 8.60 21.24
N GLU A 95 6.47 8.31 20.17
CA GLU A 95 5.92 7.97 18.87
C GLU A 95 5.28 6.59 18.85
N VAL A 96 5.92 5.59 19.45
CA VAL A 96 5.37 4.23 19.56
C VAL A 96 4.10 4.23 20.42
N VAL A 97 4.12 4.90 21.58
CA VAL A 97 2.94 5.03 22.45
C VAL A 97 1.79 5.72 21.71
N ARG A 98 2.08 6.76 20.93
CA ARG A 98 1.06 7.44 20.11
C ARG A 98 0.53 6.56 18.99
N TYR A 99 1.38 5.78 18.33
CA TYR A 99 0.98 4.83 17.30
C TYR A 99 0.00 3.78 17.84
N PHE A 100 0.36 3.09 18.93
CA PHE A 100 -0.53 2.10 19.55
C PHE A 100 -1.80 2.74 20.12
N GLY A 101 -1.71 3.94 20.69
CA GLY A 101 -2.90 4.66 21.14
C GLY A 101 -3.89 4.95 20.01
N TYR A 102 -3.41 5.34 18.82
CA TYR A 102 -4.28 5.49 17.64
C TYR A 102 -4.82 4.15 17.13
N LEU A 103 -4.02 3.08 17.20
CA LEU A 103 -4.46 1.73 16.82
C LEU A 103 -5.63 1.26 17.68
N TYR A 104 -5.63 1.59 18.97
CA TYR A 104 -6.74 1.33 19.90
C TYR A 104 -7.85 2.40 19.87
N GLY A 105 -7.80 3.36 18.94
CA GLY A 105 -8.85 4.38 18.78
C GLY A 105 -8.90 5.44 19.88
N MET A 106 -7.83 5.62 20.65
CA MET A 106 -7.77 6.60 21.73
C MET A 106 -7.59 8.03 21.20
N ALA A 107 -8.15 9.01 21.93
CA ALA A 107 -7.91 10.42 21.64
C ALA A 107 -6.49 10.84 22.05
N ALA A 108 -5.87 11.76 21.28
CA ALA A 108 -4.50 12.20 21.52
C ALA A 108 -4.27 12.77 22.95
N ARG A 109 -5.29 13.41 23.53
CA ARG A 109 -5.25 13.93 24.91
C ARG A 109 -5.17 12.79 25.94
N ASP A 110 -5.93 11.72 25.75
CA ASP A 110 -5.93 10.56 26.64
C ASP A 110 -4.63 9.76 26.52
N ILE A 111 -4.12 9.61 25.30
CA ILE A 111 -2.80 9.02 25.04
C ILE A 111 -1.73 9.80 25.81
N HIS A 112 -1.70 11.12 25.70
CA HIS A 112 -0.72 11.96 26.39
C HIS A 112 -0.82 11.88 27.91
N ARG A 113 -2.05 11.89 28.44
CA ARG A 113 -2.31 11.75 29.88
C ARG A 113 -1.81 10.40 30.41
N LYS A 114 -2.16 9.31 29.73
CA LYS A 114 -1.74 7.96 30.12
C LYS A 114 -0.24 7.75 29.93
N TYR A 115 0.34 8.24 28.84
CA TYR A 115 1.79 8.21 28.62
C TYR A 115 2.52 8.84 29.80
N ARG A 116 2.15 10.05 30.22
CA ARG A 116 2.79 10.72 31.36
C ARG A 116 2.68 9.91 32.67
N TYR A 117 1.53 9.30 32.92
CA TYR A 117 1.34 8.44 34.10
C TYR A 117 2.23 7.19 34.04
N LEU A 118 2.18 6.45 32.94
CA LEU A 118 2.92 5.21 32.74
C LEU A 118 4.44 5.44 32.67
N SER A 119 4.89 6.56 32.10
CA SER A 119 6.30 6.93 32.07
C SER A 119 6.87 7.15 33.46
N LYS A 120 6.08 7.70 34.39
CA LYS A 120 6.49 7.85 35.79
C LYS A 120 6.46 6.51 36.52
N LEU A 121 5.37 5.75 36.38
CA LEU A 121 5.20 4.45 37.03
C LEU A 121 6.32 3.46 36.65
N LEU A 122 6.65 3.38 35.37
CA LEU A 122 7.62 2.41 34.83
C LEU A 122 9.03 2.99 34.70
N ASN A 123 9.26 4.20 35.22
CA ASN A 123 10.54 4.91 35.14
C ASN A 123 11.14 4.90 33.71
N LEU A 124 10.31 5.28 32.73
CA LEU A 124 10.73 5.31 31.33
C LEU A 124 11.72 6.46 31.07
N PRO A 125 12.69 6.28 30.15
CA PRO A 125 13.58 7.37 29.74
C PRO A 125 12.80 8.61 29.33
N GLN A 126 13.23 9.77 29.82
CA GLN A 126 12.56 11.06 29.57
C GLN A 126 13.04 11.75 28.29
N ASN A 127 13.97 11.14 27.55
CA ASN A 127 14.44 11.68 26.29
C ASN A 127 13.45 11.32 25.18
N ASP A 128 12.58 12.26 24.82
CA ASP A 128 11.55 12.07 23.80
C ASP A 128 12.12 11.84 22.38
N GLU A 129 13.41 12.14 22.15
CA GLU A 129 14.12 11.89 20.89
C GLU A 129 14.84 10.54 20.85
N GLN A 130 14.98 9.85 22.00
CA GLN A 130 15.64 8.55 22.05
C GLN A 130 14.81 7.48 21.34
N LEU A 131 15.44 6.80 20.38
CA LEU A 131 14.79 5.75 19.60
C LEU A 131 14.67 4.46 20.43
N CYS A 132 13.61 3.68 20.17
CA CYS A 132 13.42 2.39 20.83
C CYS A 132 14.56 1.39 20.54
N GLY A 133 15.24 1.53 19.41
CA GLY A 133 16.42 0.75 19.06
C GLY A 133 17.62 0.99 19.98
N ASP A 134 17.75 2.17 20.58
CA ASP A 134 18.86 2.56 21.45
C ASP A 134 18.61 2.21 22.93
N LEU A 135 17.44 1.64 23.24
CA LEU A 135 17.05 1.27 24.60
C LEU A 135 17.69 -0.06 25.01
N SER A 136 18.04 -0.19 26.30
CA SER A 136 18.41 -1.49 26.86
C SER A 136 17.22 -2.47 26.81
N GLY A 137 17.48 -3.78 26.82
CA GLY A 137 16.40 -4.78 26.80
C GLY A 137 15.37 -4.61 27.93
N GLY A 138 15.84 -4.24 29.13
CA GLY A 138 14.96 -3.90 30.26
C GLY A 138 14.12 -2.64 30.01
N GLN A 139 14.71 -1.59 29.41
CA GLN A 139 13.96 -0.39 29.01
C GLN A 139 12.91 -0.70 27.93
N GLN A 140 13.26 -1.47 26.91
CA GLN A 140 12.32 -1.92 25.88
C GLN A 140 11.15 -2.69 26.49
N ARG A 141 11.44 -3.57 27.45
CA ARG A 141 10.42 -4.36 28.16
C ARG A 141 9.46 -3.48 28.96
N ARG A 142 9.97 -2.45 29.65
CA ARG A 142 9.13 -1.45 30.34
C ARG A 142 8.27 -0.64 29.36
N VAL A 143 8.81 -0.25 28.20
CA VAL A 143 8.02 0.41 27.16
C VAL A 143 6.91 -0.51 26.62
N SER A 144 7.21 -1.79 26.41
CA SER A 144 6.24 -2.82 25.99
C SER A 144 5.10 -2.98 27.00
N LEU A 145 5.42 -2.99 28.30
CA LEU A 145 4.43 -3.01 29.38
C LEU A 145 3.57 -1.74 29.36
N ALA A 146 4.18 -0.57 29.20
CA ALA A 146 3.45 0.71 29.08
C ALA A 146 2.44 0.69 27.94
N ILE A 147 2.84 0.21 26.76
CA ILE A 147 1.95 0.09 25.59
C ILE A 147 0.80 -0.87 25.87
N THR A 148 1.07 -1.98 26.57
CA THR A 148 0.06 -2.98 26.92
C THR A 148 -0.99 -2.43 27.89
N LEU A 149 -0.59 -1.54 28.80
CA LEU A 149 -1.47 -0.89 29.77
C LEU A 149 -2.21 0.34 29.19
N LEU A 150 -1.76 0.85 28.03
CA LEU A 150 -2.20 2.11 27.46
C LEU A 150 -3.72 2.16 27.21
N HIS A 151 -4.32 1.10 26.66
CA HIS A 151 -5.72 1.09 26.25
C HIS A 151 -6.71 0.59 27.31
N ASP A 152 -6.25 0.39 28.55
CA ASP A 152 -7.08 -0.08 29.67
C ASP A 152 -7.74 -1.47 29.49
N PRO A 153 -6.97 -2.52 29.18
CA PRO A 153 -7.54 -3.86 28.97
C PRO A 153 -8.21 -4.43 30.24
N GLN A 154 -9.25 -5.24 30.04
CA GLN A 154 -9.90 -6.02 31.11
C GLN A 154 -9.14 -7.32 31.42
N LEU A 155 -8.51 -7.92 30.41
CA LEU A 155 -7.65 -9.09 30.55
C LEU A 155 -6.23 -8.74 30.10
N LEU A 156 -5.27 -8.90 31.00
CA LEU A 156 -3.86 -8.68 30.77
C LEU A 156 -3.15 -10.03 30.70
N ILE A 157 -2.38 -10.26 29.65
CA ILE A 157 -1.52 -11.43 29.49
C ILE A 157 -0.09 -10.93 29.32
N LEU A 158 0.75 -11.14 30.34
CA LEU A 158 2.08 -10.56 30.45
C LEU A 158 3.14 -11.65 30.47
N ASP A 159 3.99 -11.70 29.45
CA ASP A 159 5.07 -12.67 29.36
C ASP A 159 6.38 -12.11 29.97
N GLU A 160 6.71 -12.54 31.19
CA GLU A 160 7.89 -12.10 31.97
C GLU A 160 8.08 -10.57 32.06
N PRO A 161 7.08 -9.79 32.55
CA PRO A 161 7.08 -8.34 32.45
C PRO A 161 8.16 -7.62 33.28
N THR A 162 8.62 -8.24 34.37
CA THR A 162 9.60 -7.70 35.33
C THR A 162 11.01 -8.23 35.12
N ALA A 163 11.22 -9.17 34.19
CA ALA A 163 12.55 -9.73 33.95
C ALA A 163 13.52 -8.66 33.42
N GLY A 164 14.70 -8.60 34.04
CA GLY A 164 15.71 -7.57 33.75
C GLY A 164 15.43 -6.20 34.36
N THR A 165 14.46 -6.08 35.27
CA THR A 165 14.24 -4.88 36.09
C THR A 165 14.87 -5.02 37.48
N ASP A 166 15.17 -3.91 38.14
CA ASP A 166 15.67 -3.91 39.52
C ASP A 166 14.54 -4.28 40.51
N PRO A 167 14.89 -4.80 41.72
CA PRO A 167 13.89 -5.24 42.69
C PRO A 167 12.89 -4.16 43.12
N VAL A 168 13.33 -2.90 43.21
CA VAL A 168 12.45 -1.78 43.63
C VAL A 168 11.39 -1.54 42.58
N LEU A 169 11.80 -1.48 41.30
CA LEU A 169 10.87 -1.28 40.21
C LEU A 169 9.95 -2.49 39.99
N SER A 170 10.45 -3.72 40.15
CA SER A 170 9.60 -4.92 40.10
C SER A 170 8.48 -4.84 41.16
N SER A 171 8.81 -4.44 42.39
CA SER A 171 7.81 -4.25 43.46
C SER A 171 6.77 -3.18 43.13
N ILE A 172 7.17 -2.05 42.51
CA ILE A 172 6.25 -1.00 42.06
C ILE A 172 5.29 -1.54 40.97
N ILE A 173 5.82 -2.31 40.01
CA ILE A 173 5.02 -2.93 38.95
C ILE A 173 4.00 -3.90 39.55
N TRP A 174 4.44 -4.79 40.45
CA TRP A 174 3.57 -5.76 41.12
C TRP A 174 2.47 -5.09 41.93
N THR A 175 2.82 -4.06 42.71
CA THR A 175 1.83 -3.27 43.47
C THR A 175 0.75 -2.72 42.53
N HIS A 176 1.16 -2.17 41.38
CA HIS A 176 0.21 -1.67 40.39
C HIS A 176 -0.66 -2.78 39.77
N LEU A 177 -0.09 -3.95 39.46
CA LEU A 177 -0.88 -5.08 38.94
C LEU A 177 -1.92 -5.57 39.96
N ILE A 178 -1.59 -5.57 41.25
CA ILE A 178 -2.53 -5.89 42.34
C ILE A 178 -3.65 -4.84 42.41
N GLU A 179 -3.32 -3.55 42.33
CA GLU A 179 -4.32 -2.47 42.25
C GLU A 179 -5.27 -2.65 41.07
N LEU A 180 -4.74 -3.01 39.90
CA LEU A 180 -5.53 -3.29 38.71
C LEU A 180 -6.47 -4.49 38.91
N SER A 181 -5.99 -5.56 39.56
CA SER A 181 -6.80 -6.72 39.92
C SER A 181 -7.96 -6.34 40.84
N ASN A 182 -7.68 -5.53 41.87
CA ASN A 182 -8.68 -5.02 42.80
C ASN A 182 -9.71 -4.09 42.14
N GLN A 183 -9.35 -3.45 41.01
CA GLN A 183 -10.27 -2.66 40.17
C GLN A 183 -11.09 -3.53 39.20
N GLY A 184 -10.99 -4.85 39.29
CA GLY A 184 -11.79 -5.79 38.51
C GLY A 184 -11.08 -6.36 37.27
N LYS A 185 -9.84 -5.96 36.97
CA LYS A 185 -9.09 -6.50 35.83
C LYS A 185 -8.52 -7.87 36.14
N THR A 186 -8.38 -8.72 35.13
CA THR A 186 -7.77 -10.05 35.28
C THR A 186 -6.37 -10.03 34.71
N VAL A 187 -5.39 -10.60 35.40
CA VAL A 187 -3.99 -10.61 34.97
C VAL A 187 -3.47 -12.05 34.92
N ILE A 188 -2.88 -12.44 33.81
CA ILE A 188 -2.11 -13.68 33.66
C ILE A 188 -0.66 -13.24 33.46
N ILE A 189 0.22 -13.67 34.35
CA ILE A 189 1.64 -13.34 34.31
C ILE A 189 2.46 -14.62 34.26
N THR A 190 3.45 -14.69 33.37
CA THR A 190 4.49 -15.71 33.45
C THR A 190 5.70 -15.16 34.16
N THR A 191 6.31 -15.99 34.98
CA THR A 191 7.60 -15.67 35.62
C THR A 191 8.37 -16.95 35.87
N HIS A 192 9.68 -16.85 35.97
CA HIS A 192 10.56 -17.88 36.52
C HIS A 192 11.01 -17.53 37.95
N TYR A 193 10.60 -16.39 38.49
CA TYR A 193 10.90 -15.96 39.86
C TYR A 193 9.78 -16.41 40.81
N ILE A 194 10.15 -17.25 41.78
CA ILE A 194 9.21 -17.87 42.71
C ILE A 194 8.55 -16.82 43.63
N GLU A 195 9.34 -15.85 44.10
CA GLU A 195 8.84 -14.74 44.95
C GLU A 195 7.86 -13.81 44.22
N GLU A 196 7.95 -13.71 42.90
CA GLU A 196 6.96 -12.98 42.11
C GLU A 196 5.66 -13.79 42.01
N ALA A 197 5.76 -15.08 41.70
CA ALA A 197 4.60 -15.96 41.64
C ALA A 197 3.85 -16.03 42.98
N ARG A 198 4.56 -15.98 44.11
CA ARG A 198 3.97 -15.96 45.46
C ARG A 198 2.97 -14.82 45.69
N GLN A 199 3.09 -13.70 44.98
CA GLN A 199 2.19 -12.55 45.11
C GLN A 199 0.88 -12.73 44.33
N ALA A 200 0.77 -13.76 43.47
CA ALA A 200 -0.42 -14.05 42.71
C ALA A 200 -1.52 -14.67 43.57
N ASN A 201 -2.78 -14.49 43.19
CA ASN A 201 -3.91 -15.13 43.86
C ASN A 201 -3.92 -16.64 43.66
N VAL A 202 -3.51 -17.08 42.47
CA VAL A 202 -3.40 -18.50 42.07
C VAL A 202 -2.09 -18.67 41.31
N VAL A 203 -1.37 -19.76 41.59
CA VAL A 203 -0.15 -20.12 40.87
C VAL A 203 -0.33 -21.46 40.18
N GLY A 204 -0.01 -21.47 38.89
CA GLY A 204 0.16 -22.69 38.11
C GLY A 204 1.64 -23.06 38.01
N LEU A 205 2.00 -24.24 38.49
CA LEU A 205 3.38 -24.77 38.44
C LEU A 205 3.55 -25.67 37.22
N MET A 206 4.37 -25.26 36.25
CA MET A 206 4.50 -25.93 34.95
C MET A 206 5.90 -26.47 34.69
N ARG A 207 6.01 -27.74 34.30
CA ARG A 207 7.28 -28.40 33.92
C ARG A 207 7.06 -29.40 32.79
N GLN A 208 7.99 -29.47 31.83
CA GLN A 208 7.96 -30.44 30.71
C GLN A 208 6.63 -30.51 29.93
N GLY A 209 5.94 -29.38 29.79
CA GLY A 209 4.69 -29.30 29.04
C GLY A 209 3.44 -29.74 29.80
N VAL A 210 3.53 -30.03 31.11
CA VAL A 210 2.39 -30.35 31.99
C VAL A 210 2.25 -29.32 33.10
N LEU A 211 1.03 -29.15 33.60
CA LEU A 211 0.73 -28.39 34.81
C LEU A 211 0.76 -29.36 35.99
N LEU A 212 1.70 -29.17 36.91
CA LEU A 212 1.95 -30.04 38.07
C LEU A 212 0.96 -29.75 39.21
N ALA A 213 0.69 -28.48 39.47
CA ALA A 213 -0.25 -28.02 40.48
C ALA A 213 -0.84 -26.65 40.10
N GLU A 214 -2.03 -26.37 40.60
CA GLU A 214 -2.78 -25.13 40.40
C GLU A 214 -3.59 -24.84 41.67
N ASP A 215 -3.13 -23.91 42.50
CA ASP A 215 -3.88 -23.41 43.66
C ASP A 215 -3.27 -22.10 44.17
N ALA A 216 -3.84 -21.52 45.22
CA ALA A 216 -3.26 -20.38 45.94
C ALA A 216 -1.90 -20.77 46.56
N PRO A 217 -0.86 -19.89 46.50
CA PRO A 217 0.47 -20.18 47.04
C PRO A 217 0.46 -20.72 48.47
N GLU A 218 -0.32 -20.10 49.35
CA GLU A 218 -0.40 -20.48 50.77
C GLU A 218 -1.02 -21.86 50.97
N ARG A 219 -1.99 -22.23 50.12
CA ARG A 219 -2.62 -23.56 50.18
C ARG A 219 -1.66 -24.64 49.70
N LEU A 220 -0.87 -24.38 48.66
CA LEU A 220 0.16 -25.31 48.20
C LEU A 220 1.22 -25.53 49.29
N ILE A 221 1.72 -24.46 49.90
CA ILE A 221 2.69 -24.53 51.00
C ILE A 221 2.14 -25.37 52.17
N ALA A 222 0.89 -25.14 52.56
CA ALA A 222 0.22 -25.90 53.62
C ALA A 222 -0.04 -27.37 53.22
N HIS A 223 -0.41 -27.64 51.97
CA HIS A 223 -0.72 -28.99 51.48
C HIS A 223 0.52 -29.90 51.49
N TYR A 224 1.67 -29.37 51.06
CA TYR A 224 2.93 -30.10 51.05
C TYR A 224 3.68 -30.04 52.38
N ASN A 225 3.18 -29.29 53.36
CA ASN A 225 3.77 -29.11 54.69
C ASN A 225 5.25 -28.64 54.64
N VAL A 226 5.49 -27.58 53.88
CA VAL A 226 6.80 -26.95 53.68
C VAL A 226 6.77 -25.47 54.05
N GLU A 227 7.92 -24.80 54.09
CA GLU A 227 8.01 -23.38 54.51
C GLU A 227 7.93 -22.38 53.34
N SER A 228 8.25 -22.82 52.13
CA SER A 228 8.33 -21.96 50.96
C SER A 228 7.65 -22.55 49.71
N LEU A 229 7.27 -21.68 48.78
CA LEU A 229 6.76 -22.10 47.46
C LEU A 229 7.85 -22.77 46.61
N GLU A 230 9.12 -22.48 46.89
CA GLU A 230 10.26 -23.14 46.24
C GLU A 230 10.33 -24.61 46.63
N ASP A 231 10.15 -24.93 47.91
CA ASP A 231 10.11 -26.31 48.41
C ASP A 231 8.95 -27.09 47.80
N VAL A 232 7.77 -26.47 47.66
CA VAL A 232 6.62 -27.08 46.95
C VAL A 232 7.03 -27.46 45.53
N PHE A 233 7.66 -26.54 44.79
CA PHE A 233 8.05 -26.79 43.41
C PHE A 233 9.12 -27.88 43.32
N LEU A 234 10.04 -27.94 44.28
CA LEU A 234 11.06 -29.00 44.38
C LEU A 234 10.43 -30.37 44.66
N CYS A 235 9.48 -30.46 45.60
CA CYS A 235 8.72 -31.68 45.89
C CYS A 235 8.03 -32.21 44.64
N LEU A 236 7.27 -31.36 43.95
CA LEU A 236 6.60 -31.69 42.70
C LEU A 236 7.58 -32.12 41.59
N CYS A 237 8.75 -31.49 41.52
CA CYS A 237 9.78 -31.87 40.57
C CYS A 237 10.32 -33.29 40.84
N ASN A 238 10.54 -33.64 42.11
CA ASN A 238 11.01 -34.96 42.50
C ASN A 238 9.93 -36.03 42.26
N GLU A 239 8.67 -35.73 42.57
CA GLU A 239 7.54 -36.63 42.27
C GLU A 239 7.43 -36.96 40.78
N GLN A 240 7.59 -35.95 39.92
CA GLN A 240 7.57 -36.13 38.47
C GLN A 240 8.75 -36.96 37.94
N GLU A 241 9.92 -36.93 38.58
CA GLU A 241 11.07 -37.76 38.18
C GLU A 241 10.88 -39.23 38.55
N VAL A 242 10.18 -39.50 39.67
CA VAL A 242 9.89 -40.86 40.14
C VAL A 242 8.71 -41.48 39.38
N ALA A 243 7.73 -40.67 38.96
CA ALA A 243 6.59 -41.12 38.17
C ALA A 243 6.88 -40.97 36.65
N PRO A 244 7.20 -42.05 35.90
CA PRO A 244 7.43 -41.93 34.47
C PRO A 244 6.19 -41.35 33.78
N THR A 245 6.42 -40.36 32.92
CA THR A 245 5.37 -39.69 32.17
C THR A 245 4.73 -40.68 31.20
N VAL A 246 3.53 -41.15 31.51
CA VAL A 246 2.70 -41.89 30.56
C VAL A 246 2.32 -40.92 29.45
N GLU A 247 2.84 -41.13 28.24
CA GLU A 247 2.41 -40.39 27.05
C GLU A 247 0.99 -40.82 26.69
N VAL A 248 -0.01 -40.20 27.33
CA VAL A 248 -1.42 -40.40 26.97
C VAL A 248 -1.67 -39.67 25.65
N GLU A 249 -1.88 -40.43 24.58
CA GLU A 249 -2.36 -39.87 23.32
C GLU A 249 -3.77 -39.27 23.51
N PRO A 250 -4.03 -38.06 22.99
CA PRO A 250 -5.30 -37.38 23.20
C PRO A 250 -6.46 -38.12 22.50
N GLU A 251 -7.54 -38.39 23.26
CA GLU A 251 -8.65 -39.27 22.83
C GLU A 251 -9.53 -38.72 21.68
N LYS A 252 -9.46 -37.43 21.31
CA LYS A 252 -10.16 -36.88 20.12
C LYS A 252 -9.79 -35.44 19.80
N LYS A 253 -9.76 -35.12 18.50
CA LYS A 253 -9.63 -33.76 17.97
C LYS A 253 -10.94 -32.98 18.23
N VAL A 254 -10.95 -32.14 19.26
CA VAL A 254 -11.99 -31.11 19.39
C VAL A 254 -11.55 -29.92 18.52
N PRO A 255 -12.39 -29.45 17.59
CA PRO A 255 -12.03 -28.32 16.75
C PRO A 255 -11.83 -27.07 17.62
N PHE A 256 -10.66 -26.45 17.50
CA PHE A 256 -10.39 -25.16 18.12
C PHE A 256 -11.39 -24.14 17.62
N THR A 257 -12.15 -23.56 18.53
CA THR A 257 -12.97 -22.39 18.24
C THR A 257 -12.14 -21.17 18.59
N TYR A 258 -12.04 -20.22 17.66
CA TYR A 258 -11.30 -18.99 17.92
C TYR A 258 -11.85 -18.32 19.20
N PRO A 259 -10.99 -17.89 20.13
CA PRO A 259 -11.45 -17.22 21.35
C PRO A 259 -12.18 -15.91 21.09
N PHE A 260 -12.10 -15.37 19.87
CA PHE A 260 -12.74 -14.13 19.45
C PHE A 260 -13.63 -14.40 18.24
N LYS A 261 -14.84 -13.81 18.20
CA LYS A 261 -15.59 -13.73 16.95
C LYS A 261 -14.77 -12.90 15.96
N GLU A 262 -14.65 -13.37 14.71
CA GLU A 262 -14.09 -12.51 13.66
C GLU A 262 -14.97 -11.27 13.56
N ASP A 263 -14.38 -10.09 13.75
CA ASP A 263 -15.00 -8.80 13.44
C ASP A 263 -15.11 -8.65 11.92
N ALA A 264 -15.82 -9.57 11.27
CA ALA A 264 -16.30 -9.37 9.92
C ALA A 264 -17.33 -8.23 10.00
N THR A 265 -17.13 -7.21 9.17
CA THR A 265 -18.14 -6.22 8.75
C THR A 265 -18.47 -5.02 9.66
N ASN A 266 -17.49 -4.36 10.30
CA ASN A 266 -17.70 -2.98 10.78
C ASN A 266 -16.74 -1.97 10.12
N TYR A 267 -17.23 -1.31 9.05
CA TYR A 267 -16.58 -0.20 8.35
C TYR A 267 -16.24 1.01 9.26
N SER A 268 -16.75 1.06 10.49
CA SER A 268 -16.44 2.11 11.48
C SER A 268 -15.00 2.02 12.04
N MET A 269 -14.29 0.91 11.80
CA MET A 269 -12.90 0.70 12.24
C MET A 269 -11.85 1.28 11.26
N PHE A 270 -12.26 1.77 10.09
CA PHE A 270 -11.32 2.23 9.06
C PHE A 270 -10.51 3.45 9.52
N TRP A 271 -11.11 4.39 10.26
CA TRP A 271 -10.43 5.66 10.60
C TRP A 271 -9.31 5.54 11.63
N PRO A 272 -9.49 4.85 12.77
CA PRO A 272 -8.40 4.68 13.76
C PRO A 272 -7.20 3.91 13.19
N HIS A 273 -7.48 2.79 12.51
CA HIS A 273 -6.43 1.95 11.93
C HIS A 273 -5.68 2.69 10.80
N THR A 274 -6.42 3.32 9.88
CA THR A 274 -5.82 4.12 8.80
C THR A 274 -5.05 5.31 9.36
N LYS A 275 -5.55 5.99 10.38
CA LYS A 275 -4.83 7.08 11.06
C LYS A 275 -3.53 6.58 11.69
N ALA A 276 -3.53 5.43 12.35
CA ALA A 276 -2.33 4.82 12.92
C ALA A 276 -1.32 4.46 11.82
N ILE A 277 -1.75 3.86 10.71
CA ILE A 277 -0.89 3.53 9.56
C ILE A 277 -0.31 4.80 8.92
N LEU A 278 -1.13 5.82 8.68
CA LEU A 278 -0.68 7.09 8.13
C LEU A 278 0.34 7.76 9.04
N TYR A 279 0.08 7.78 10.35
CA TYR A 279 1.03 8.30 11.34
C TYR A 279 2.34 7.53 11.31
N LYS A 280 2.29 6.19 11.28
CA LYS A 280 3.46 5.32 11.20
C LYS A 280 4.29 5.63 9.95
N ASN A 281 3.66 5.63 8.79
CA ASN A 281 4.35 5.87 7.53
C ASN A 281 4.92 7.29 7.46
N LEU A 282 4.18 8.29 7.94
CA LEU A 282 4.68 9.67 8.01
C LEU A 282 5.91 9.78 8.91
N LYS A 283 5.89 9.14 10.08
CA LYS A 283 7.03 9.15 11.01
C LYS A 283 8.24 8.40 10.47
N TRP A 284 8.02 7.26 9.81
CA TRP A 284 9.07 6.54 9.13
C TRP A 284 9.71 7.39 8.02
N ILE A 285 8.91 8.10 7.22
CA ILE A 285 9.41 9.03 6.20
C ILE A 285 10.19 10.19 6.84
N THR A 286 9.74 10.75 7.97
CA THR A 286 10.47 11.85 8.61
C THR A 286 11.82 11.41 9.15
N HIS A 287 11.92 10.20 9.71
CA HIS A 287 13.19 9.64 10.17
C HIS A 287 14.11 9.24 9.02
N ASN A 288 13.54 8.80 7.88
CA ASN A 288 14.29 8.35 6.69
C ASN A 288 14.20 9.34 5.51
N TRP A 289 14.04 10.63 5.80
CA TRP A 289 13.73 11.65 4.79
C TRP A 289 14.76 11.68 3.66
N PHE A 290 16.05 11.60 4.00
CA PHE A 290 17.13 11.63 3.02
C PHE A 290 17.04 10.46 2.04
N ALA A 291 16.83 9.24 2.55
CA ALA A 291 16.68 8.04 1.72
C ALA A 291 15.45 8.13 0.82
N PHE A 292 14.33 8.64 1.35
CA PHE A 292 13.12 8.86 0.58
C PHE A 292 13.32 9.87 -0.57
N VAL A 293 13.95 11.01 -0.29
CA VAL A 293 14.27 12.02 -1.31
C VAL A 293 15.19 11.45 -2.38
N MET A 294 16.26 10.77 -1.99
CA MET A 294 17.19 10.13 -2.92
C MET A 294 16.50 9.11 -3.83
N LEU A 295 15.65 8.24 -3.26
CA LEU A 295 14.90 7.26 -4.04
C LEU A 295 13.92 7.93 -5.01
N SER A 296 13.19 8.96 -4.56
CA SER A 296 12.24 9.69 -5.39
C SER A 296 12.92 10.40 -6.58
N TYR A 297 14.11 10.97 -6.34
CA TYR A 297 14.90 11.60 -7.38
C TYR A 297 15.47 10.57 -8.36
N ALA A 298 16.01 9.46 -7.84
CA ALA A 298 16.55 8.38 -8.67
C ALA A 298 15.48 7.77 -9.59
N LEU A 299 14.26 7.54 -9.07
CA LEU A 299 13.15 7.03 -9.86
C LEU A 299 12.74 8.02 -10.97
N SER A 300 12.66 9.31 -10.63
CA SER A 300 12.32 10.37 -11.59
C SER A 300 13.38 10.49 -12.68
N LEU A 301 14.66 10.43 -12.30
CA LEU A 301 15.78 10.45 -13.25
C LEU A 301 15.76 9.23 -14.17
N ALA A 302 15.49 8.03 -13.63
CA ALA A 302 15.33 6.82 -14.41
C ALA A 302 14.19 6.96 -15.44
N CYS A 303 13.02 7.46 -15.02
CA CYS A 303 11.92 7.74 -15.94
C CYS A 303 12.31 8.73 -17.05
N ILE A 304 13.06 9.79 -16.72
CA ILE A 304 13.54 10.76 -17.71
C ILE A 304 14.52 10.10 -18.69
N ILE A 305 15.48 9.30 -18.21
CA ILE A 305 16.44 8.60 -19.05
C ILE A 305 15.74 7.66 -20.02
N GLU A 306 14.82 6.82 -19.52
CA GLU A 306 14.03 5.91 -20.34
C GLU A 306 13.21 6.66 -21.38
N SER A 307 12.53 7.75 -20.99
CA SER A 307 11.75 8.57 -21.93
C SER A 307 12.62 9.19 -23.04
N ASN A 308 13.84 9.61 -22.71
CA ASN A 308 14.76 10.20 -23.67
C ASN A 308 15.35 9.16 -24.62
N GLU A 309 15.63 7.94 -24.14
CA GLU A 309 16.08 6.83 -25.00
C GLU A 309 14.97 6.35 -25.95
N CYS A 310 13.71 6.34 -25.51
CA CYS A 310 12.57 6.10 -26.39
C CYS A 310 12.49 7.14 -27.52
N LEU A 311 12.74 8.42 -27.23
CA LEU A 311 12.70 9.50 -28.23
C LEU A 311 13.85 9.44 -29.26
N LYS A 312 15.03 8.92 -28.89
CA LYS A 312 16.18 8.82 -29.82
C LYS A 312 15.99 7.83 -30.96
N HIS A 313 15.15 6.81 -30.79
CA HIS A 313 14.94 5.74 -31.76
C HIS A 313 13.75 5.98 -32.71
N TYR A 314 13.24 7.21 -32.74
CA TYR A 314 12.15 7.55 -33.65
C TYR A 314 12.60 7.45 -35.12
N PRO A 315 11.91 6.69 -35.99
CA PRO A 315 12.29 6.58 -37.39
C PRO A 315 12.20 7.96 -38.07
N PRO A 316 13.00 8.22 -39.12
CA PRO A 316 12.96 9.50 -39.83
C PRO A 316 11.54 9.79 -40.31
N GLN A 317 10.98 10.93 -39.85
CA GLN A 317 9.62 11.36 -40.17
C GLN A 317 9.51 11.77 -41.64
N ARG A 318 9.25 10.80 -42.52
CA ARG A 318 8.94 11.07 -43.93
C ARG A 318 7.48 10.74 -44.19
N VAL A 319 6.85 11.58 -45.00
CA VAL A 319 5.47 11.38 -45.43
C VAL A 319 5.48 11.00 -46.91
N GLY A 320 4.89 9.84 -47.23
CA GLY A 320 4.66 9.43 -48.60
C GLY A 320 3.45 10.17 -49.17
N VAL A 321 3.51 10.59 -50.42
CA VAL A 321 2.39 11.26 -51.09
C VAL A 321 2.11 10.57 -52.41
N VAL A 322 0.86 10.18 -52.62
CA VAL A 322 0.32 9.68 -53.88
C VAL A 322 -0.73 10.69 -54.33
N ASN A 323 -0.40 11.50 -55.34
CA ASN A 323 -1.30 12.53 -55.87
C ASN A 323 -1.92 12.07 -57.19
N HIS A 324 -3.24 11.88 -57.20
CA HIS A 324 -4.02 11.55 -58.40
C HIS A 324 -4.62 12.79 -59.09
N GLY A 325 -4.32 14.00 -58.61
CA GLY A 325 -4.72 15.26 -59.26
C GLY A 325 -4.06 15.48 -60.63
N GLU A 326 -4.48 16.54 -61.33
CA GLU A 326 -4.05 16.85 -62.70
C GLU A 326 -2.52 17.00 -62.82
N ASN A 327 -1.86 17.52 -61.78
CA ASN A 327 -0.39 17.59 -61.67
C ASN A 327 0.16 16.61 -60.63
N SER A 328 0.24 15.33 -60.99
CA SER A 328 0.66 14.24 -60.08
C SER A 328 2.00 14.44 -59.35
N ALA A 329 2.91 15.27 -59.88
CA ALA A 329 4.21 15.56 -59.28
C ALA A 329 4.38 17.02 -58.79
N CYS A 330 3.40 17.90 -59.05
CA CYS A 330 3.43 19.33 -58.70
C CYS A 330 4.74 20.03 -59.07
N VAL A 331 5.29 19.73 -60.25
CA VAL A 331 6.56 20.30 -60.72
C VAL A 331 6.27 21.66 -61.37
N ASN A 332 6.93 22.72 -60.90
CA ASN A 332 6.76 24.11 -61.35
C ASN A 332 5.39 24.75 -61.03
N TYR A 333 4.74 24.35 -59.93
CA TYR A 333 3.55 25.04 -59.44
C TYR A 333 3.94 26.33 -58.68
N ASP A 334 3.40 27.48 -59.07
CA ASP A 334 3.62 28.74 -58.35
C ASP A 334 2.54 28.93 -57.27
N PRO A 335 2.86 28.79 -55.97
CA PRO A 335 1.89 28.95 -54.89
C PRO A 335 1.35 30.38 -54.76
N ARG A 336 1.95 31.38 -55.41
CA ARG A 336 1.54 32.80 -55.36
C ARG A 336 0.77 33.27 -56.59
N GLY A 337 0.61 32.42 -57.60
CA GLY A 337 -0.10 32.74 -58.85
C GLY A 337 -1.63 32.70 -58.75
N PHE A 338 -2.19 32.47 -57.57
CA PHE A 338 -3.63 32.28 -57.40
C PHE A 338 -4.40 33.60 -57.52
N ASN A 339 -5.32 33.67 -58.49
CA ASN A 339 -6.27 34.77 -58.66
C ASN A 339 -7.68 34.18 -58.85
N CYS A 340 -8.66 34.65 -58.10
CA CYS A 340 -10.01 34.06 -58.04
C CYS A 340 -10.85 34.23 -59.31
N SER A 341 -10.31 34.93 -60.31
CA SER A 341 -10.91 35.08 -61.63
C SER A 341 -10.66 33.88 -62.58
N ASP A 342 -9.67 33.03 -62.30
CA ASP A 342 -9.33 31.86 -63.13
C ASP A 342 -9.54 30.54 -62.36
N MET A 343 -10.79 30.13 -62.17
CA MET A 343 -11.13 28.88 -61.47
C MET A 343 -10.66 27.60 -62.21
N GLU A 344 -10.42 27.68 -63.53
CA GLU A 344 -10.00 26.53 -64.37
C GLU A 344 -8.52 26.14 -64.22
N ARG A 345 -7.70 26.90 -63.48
CA ARG A 345 -6.26 26.61 -63.28
C ARG A 345 -5.86 26.29 -61.84
N VAL A 346 -6.83 26.13 -60.95
CA VAL A 346 -6.56 25.96 -59.52
C VAL A 346 -6.28 24.49 -59.25
N ASP A 347 -5.09 24.17 -58.72
CA ASP A 347 -4.76 22.85 -58.19
C ASP A 347 -4.51 22.94 -56.69
N PHE A 348 -5.57 22.74 -55.91
CA PHE A 348 -5.50 22.81 -54.45
C PHE A 348 -4.63 21.69 -53.86
N SER A 349 -4.46 20.56 -54.58
CA SER A 349 -3.58 19.48 -54.13
C SER A 349 -2.12 19.93 -54.13
N CYS A 350 -1.67 20.59 -55.20
CA CYS A 350 -0.31 21.10 -55.29
C CYS A 350 -0.07 22.29 -54.36
N GLN A 351 -1.08 23.15 -54.16
CA GLN A 351 -0.98 24.24 -53.18
C GLN A 351 -0.77 23.71 -51.75
N PHE A 352 -1.52 22.67 -51.36
CA PHE A 352 -1.35 22.03 -50.06
C PHE A 352 0.05 21.42 -49.88
N LEU A 353 0.56 20.71 -50.89
CA LEU A 353 1.88 20.07 -50.83
C LEU A 353 3.04 21.08 -50.78
N GLU A 354 2.94 22.21 -51.48
CA GLU A 354 3.94 23.28 -51.39
C GLU A 354 3.89 24.01 -50.04
N SER A 355 2.69 24.29 -49.52
CA SER A 355 2.55 24.85 -48.17
C SER A 355 3.11 23.89 -47.11
N TRP A 356 2.96 22.57 -47.27
CA TRP A 356 3.61 21.60 -46.39
C TRP A 356 5.13 21.71 -46.43
N ARG A 357 5.74 21.81 -47.63
CA ARG A 357 7.20 21.98 -47.78
C ARG A 357 7.71 23.24 -47.10
N SER A 358 6.94 24.32 -47.13
CA SER A 358 7.26 25.59 -46.48
C SER A 358 7.08 25.56 -44.96
N GLU A 359 5.93 25.07 -44.48
CA GLU A 359 5.56 25.10 -43.05
C GLU A 359 6.21 23.98 -42.23
N LYS A 360 6.50 22.82 -42.84
CA LYS A 360 7.03 21.62 -42.16
C LYS A 360 8.30 21.08 -42.82
N PRO A 361 9.39 21.87 -42.91
CA PRO A 361 10.63 21.46 -43.60
C PRO A 361 11.36 20.27 -42.96
N HIS A 362 11.05 19.96 -41.70
CA HIS A 362 11.62 18.84 -40.95
C HIS A 362 10.96 17.49 -41.27
N ILE A 363 9.83 17.48 -41.99
CA ILE A 363 9.09 16.28 -42.39
C ILE A 363 9.03 16.23 -43.92
N PRO A 364 10.07 15.70 -44.60
CA PRO A 364 10.14 15.73 -46.05
C PRO A 364 9.08 14.83 -46.69
N LEU A 365 8.48 15.34 -47.77
CA LEU A 365 7.54 14.62 -48.62
C LEU A 365 8.29 13.73 -49.62
N SER A 366 7.87 12.47 -49.74
CA SER A 366 8.36 11.53 -50.76
C SER A 366 7.23 11.21 -51.72
N MET A 367 7.35 11.63 -52.98
CA MET A 367 6.31 11.44 -54.00
C MET A 367 6.35 10.01 -54.57
N TYR A 368 5.19 9.37 -54.68
CA TYR A 368 5.01 8.04 -55.26
C TYR A 368 3.95 8.08 -56.37
N LYS A 369 4.11 7.21 -57.38
CA LYS A 369 3.15 7.12 -58.49
C LYS A 369 1.93 6.25 -58.14
N ASN A 370 2.16 5.20 -57.34
CA ASN A 370 1.16 4.22 -56.96
C ASN A 370 1.18 4.01 -55.44
N ILE A 371 0.02 3.72 -54.85
CA ILE A 371 -0.12 3.40 -53.42
C ILE A 371 0.67 2.15 -53.01
N GLU A 372 0.81 1.16 -53.90
CA GLU A 372 1.53 -0.09 -53.61
C GLU A 372 3.01 0.13 -53.29
N ASP A 373 3.67 1.03 -54.02
CA ASP A 373 5.08 1.36 -53.81
C ASP A 373 5.28 2.13 -52.49
N ALA A 374 4.37 3.06 -52.20
CA ALA A 374 4.35 3.79 -50.93
C ALA A 374 4.12 2.84 -49.76
N MET A 375 3.16 1.91 -49.87
CA MET A 375 2.88 0.87 -48.86
C MET A 375 4.08 -0.06 -48.63
N LYS A 376 4.84 -0.39 -49.67
CA LYS A 376 6.05 -1.22 -49.57
C LYS A 376 7.16 -0.52 -48.79
N ASP A 377 7.33 0.79 -48.97
CA ASP A 377 8.29 1.60 -48.20
C ASP A 377 7.78 1.91 -46.78
N GLY A 378 6.46 2.05 -46.60
CA GLY A 378 5.80 2.10 -45.28
C GLY A 378 6.07 0.84 -44.45
N LYS A 379 5.89 -0.35 -45.04
CA LYS A 379 6.24 -1.65 -44.43
C LYS A 379 7.73 -1.79 -44.10
N LYS A 380 8.61 -1.02 -44.74
CA LYS A 380 10.05 -0.98 -44.44
C LYS A 380 10.42 0.10 -43.41
N ARG A 381 9.44 0.73 -42.76
CA ARG A 381 9.61 1.83 -41.78
C ARG A 381 10.36 3.05 -42.34
N LYS A 382 10.24 3.29 -43.65
CA LYS A 382 10.81 4.48 -44.29
C LYS A 382 9.85 5.67 -44.29
N LEU A 383 8.56 5.41 -44.13
CA LEU A 383 7.48 6.39 -44.11
C LEU A 383 6.69 6.22 -42.81
N VAL A 384 6.27 7.32 -42.20
CA VAL A 384 5.41 7.31 -41.01
C VAL A 384 3.93 7.39 -41.42
N THR A 385 3.65 8.04 -42.54
CA THR A 385 2.29 8.23 -43.08
C THR A 385 2.34 8.28 -44.60
N ILE A 386 1.26 7.85 -45.24
CA ILE A 386 1.02 8.02 -46.66
C ILE A 386 -0.25 8.86 -46.83
N LEU A 387 -0.16 9.92 -47.62
CA LEU A 387 -1.28 10.76 -48.04
C LEU A 387 -1.68 10.34 -49.46
N GLU A 388 -2.91 9.90 -49.63
CA GLU A 388 -3.51 9.58 -50.93
C GLU A 388 -4.55 10.64 -51.26
N ILE A 389 -4.23 11.47 -52.26
CA ILE A 389 -5.08 12.58 -52.70
C ILE A 389 -5.83 12.15 -53.96
N PRO A 390 -7.18 12.09 -53.95
CA PRO A 390 -7.96 11.65 -55.11
C PRO A 390 -8.05 12.74 -56.20
N TYR A 391 -8.41 12.34 -57.44
CA TYR A 391 -8.45 13.25 -58.60
C TYR A 391 -9.50 14.38 -58.48
N ASN A 392 -10.57 14.15 -57.73
CA ASN A 392 -11.67 15.09 -57.45
C ASN A 392 -11.45 15.91 -56.15
N PHE A 393 -10.28 15.83 -55.53
CA PHE A 393 -9.95 16.56 -54.29
C PHE A 393 -10.13 18.07 -54.45
N THR A 394 -9.60 18.63 -55.55
CA THR A 394 -9.66 20.07 -55.80
C THR A 394 -11.07 20.55 -56.10
N SER A 395 -11.83 19.85 -56.93
CA SER A 395 -13.21 20.21 -57.24
C SER A 395 -14.11 20.14 -56.00
N GLY A 396 -13.97 19.09 -55.16
CA GLY A 396 -14.75 18.97 -53.93
C GLY A 396 -14.45 20.05 -52.88
N ILE A 397 -13.18 20.47 -52.76
CA ILE A 397 -12.82 21.58 -51.86
C ILE A 397 -13.38 22.92 -52.35
N LEU A 398 -13.27 23.20 -53.66
CA LEU A 398 -13.81 24.42 -54.24
C LEU A 398 -15.34 24.48 -54.10
N GLU A 399 -16.04 23.39 -54.39
CA GLU A 399 -17.50 23.31 -54.20
C GLU A 399 -17.92 23.58 -52.75
N ARG A 400 -17.14 23.07 -51.79
CA ARG A 400 -17.36 23.34 -50.37
C ARG A 400 -17.10 24.80 -49.99
N PHE A 401 -16.11 25.47 -50.59
CA PHE A 401 -15.92 26.91 -50.38
C PHE A 401 -17.08 27.74 -50.95
N HIS A 402 -17.67 27.32 -52.08
CA HIS A 402 -18.80 28.02 -52.70
C HIS A 402 -20.14 27.78 -52.01
N GLN A 403 -20.47 26.52 -51.70
CA GLN A 403 -21.79 26.13 -51.20
C GLN A 403 -21.85 25.98 -49.67
N GLY A 404 -20.70 26.00 -48.99
CA GLY A 404 -20.60 25.90 -47.54
C GLY A 404 -21.20 24.60 -46.99
N MET A 405 -22.17 24.71 -46.08
CA MET A 405 -22.85 23.57 -45.45
C MET A 405 -23.89 22.88 -46.35
N LYS A 406 -24.13 23.39 -47.58
CA LYS A 406 -25.12 22.85 -48.52
C LYS A 406 -24.51 21.97 -49.62
N ALA A 407 -23.20 21.77 -49.61
CA ALA A 407 -22.51 20.94 -50.60
C ALA A 407 -22.96 19.46 -50.53
N ASP A 408 -22.95 18.79 -51.68
CA ASP A 408 -23.37 17.40 -51.83
C ASP A 408 -22.50 16.44 -51.01
N SER A 409 -23.13 15.56 -50.22
CA SER A 409 -22.42 14.62 -49.35
C SER A 409 -21.61 13.59 -50.13
N ASP A 410 -22.12 13.13 -51.28
CA ASP A 410 -21.48 12.07 -52.06
C ASP A 410 -20.20 12.57 -52.74
N LEU A 411 -20.21 13.83 -53.19
CA LEU A 411 -19.02 14.50 -53.71
C LEU A 411 -17.99 14.75 -52.61
N ILE A 412 -18.43 15.14 -51.40
CA ILE A 412 -17.54 15.39 -50.26
C ILE A 412 -16.83 14.10 -49.83
N ASP A 413 -17.54 12.99 -49.77
CA ASP A 413 -16.99 11.69 -49.36
C ASP A 413 -16.00 11.15 -50.39
N THR A 414 -16.24 11.40 -51.68
CA THR A 414 -15.32 10.98 -52.74
C THR A 414 -14.12 11.91 -52.89
N ALA A 415 -14.21 13.17 -52.46
CA ALA A 415 -13.14 14.17 -52.53
C ALA A 415 -12.28 14.24 -51.25
N SER A 416 -12.52 13.39 -50.26
CA SER A 416 -11.72 13.37 -49.03
C SER A 416 -10.34 12.74 -49.26
N MET A 417 -9.30 13.32 -48.66
CA MET A 417 -7.96 12.74 -48.66
C MET A 417 -7.92 11.51 -47.74
N ASP A 418 -7.39 10.40 -48.26
CA ASP A 418 -7.17 9.17 -47.51
C ASP A 418 -5.79 9.22 -46.85
N ILE A 419 -5.76 9.00 -45.54
CA ILE A 419 -4.53 9.09 -44.74
C ILE A 419 -4.24 7.74 -44.12
N HIS A 420 -3.16 7.09 -44.56
CA HIS A 420 -2.67 5.82 -44.03
C HIS A 420 -1.54 6.07 -43.03
N ILE A 421 -1.76 5.76 -41.76
CA ILE A 421 -0.79 6.02 -40.67
C ILE A 421 -0.41 4.72 -39.99
N ASP A 422 0.87 4.61 -39.61
CA ASP A 422 1.31 3.53 -38.73
C ASP A 422 0.66 3.67 -37.33
N SER A 423 -0.34 2.84 -37.05
CA SER A 423 -1.03 2.78 -35.77
C SER A 423 -0.25 2.02 -34.69
N THR A 424 1.07 1.86 -34.80
CA THR A 424 1.90 1.31 -33.71
C THR A 424 2.40 2.38 -32.75
N ASP A 425 2.31 3.65 -33.13
CA ASP A 425 2.68 4.80 -32.30
C ASP A 425 1.56 5.86 -32.31
N TYR A 426 0.79 5.89 -31.24
CA TYR A 426 -0.31 6.83 -31.07
C TYR A 426 0.14 8.31 -31.07
N MET A 427 1.32 8.61 -30.49
CA MET A 427 1.82 9.98 -30.43
C MET A 427 2.25 10.47 -31.82
N ALA A 428 2.78 9.57 -32.66
CA ALA A 428 3.03 9.82 -34.08
C ALA A 428 1.77 10.24 -34.83
N VAL A 429 0.72 9.42 -34.68
CA VAL A 429 -0.56 9.56 -35.36
C VAL A 429 -1.18 10.89 -35.02
N TYR A 430 -1.29 11.19 -33.72
CA TYR A 430 -1.88 12.43 -33.24
C TYR A 430 -1.11 13.65 -33.74
N ARG A 431 0.24 13.60 -33.73
CA ARG A 431 1.06 14.72 -34.18
C ARG A 431 0.90 15.00 -35.67
N ILE A 432 0.92 13.96 -36.50
CA ILE A 432 0.78 14.11 -37.95
C ILE A 432 -0.62 14.59 -38.32
N GLU A 433 -1.68 14.11 -37.65
CA GLU A 433 -3.04 14.61 -37.86
C GLU A 433 -3.13 16.11 -37.56
N GLN A 434 -2.53 16.54 -36.45
CA GLN A 434 -2.49 17.96 -36.09
C GLN A 434 -1.71 18.79 -37.11
N ASP A 435 -0.54 18.31 -37.56
CA ASP A 435 0.26 19.00 -38.56
C ASP A 435 -0.47 19.13 -39.91
N ILE A 436 -1.20 18.10 -40.36
CA ILE A 436 -2.05 18.14 -41.58
C ILE A 436 -3.16 19.19 -41.44
N ARG A 437 -3.84 19.21 -40.30
CA ARG A 437 -4.91 20.17 -40.02
C ARG A 437 -4.39 21.60 -40.01
N ASP A 438 -3.21 21.82 -39.44
CA ASP A 438 -2.55 23.13 -39.39
C ASP A 438 -2.18 23.62 -40.80
N VAL A 439 -1.51 22.80 -41.62
CA VAL A 439 -1.14 23.17 -43.00
C VAL A 439 -2.38 23.44 -43.84
N PHE A 440 -3.41 22.60 -43.73
CA PHE A 440 -4.66 22.82 -44.48
C PHE A 440 -5.35 24.13 -44.06
N HIS A 441 -5.35 24.46 -42.77
CA HIS A 441 -5.93 25.70 -42.28
C HIS A 441 -5.20 26.92 -42.85
N VAL A 442 -3.86 26.88 -42.97
CA VAL A 442 -3.07 27.93 -43.62
C VAL A 442 -3.49 28.09 -45.09
N VAL A 443 -3.50 26.99 -45.86
CA VAL A 443 -3.84 27.00 -47.28
C VAL A 443 -5.26 27.53 -47.52
N SER A 444 -6.23 27.04 -46.73
CA SER A 444 -7.64 27.45 -46.85
C SER A 444 -7.86 28.91 -46.48
N LYS A 445 -7.15 29.39 -45.46
CA LYS A 445 -7.20 30.80 -45.05
C LYS A 445 -6.66 31.69 -46.18
N ASP A 446 -5.52 31.34 -46.76
CA ASP A 446 -4.91 32.11 -47.85
C ASP A 446 -5.82 32.14 -49.08
N HIS A 447 -6.43 31.01 -49.43
CA HIS A 447 -7.40 30.90 -50.52
C HIS A 447 -8.65 31.76 -50.29
N LEU A 448 -9.28 31.67 -49.11
CA LEU A 448 -10.47 32.45 -48.78
C LEU A 448 -10.18 33.96 -48.73
N GLN A 449 -9.01 34.36 -48.23
CA GLN A 449 -8.59 35.76 -48.20
C GLN A 449 -8.38 36.31 -49.61
N ALA A 450 -7.71 35.55 -50.48
CA ALA A 450 -7.51 35.95 -51.88
C ALA A 450 -8.84 36.11 -52.63
N CYS A 451 -9.86 35.32 -52.28
CA CYS A 451 -11.20 35.41 -52.88
C CYS A 451 -12.20 36.33 -52.16
N GLY A 452 -11.74 37.13 -51.18
CA GLY A 452 -12.59 38.09 -50.48
C GLY A 452 -13.63 37.48 -49.53
N TYR A 453 -13.48 36.19 -49.19
CA TYR A 453 -14.33 35.50 -48.20
C TYR A 453 -13.78 35.66 -46.77
N LEU A 454 -14.67 35.55 -45.78
CA LEU A 454 -14.29 35.62 -44.36
C LEU A 454 -13.47 34.38 -43.95
N PRO A 455 -12.25 34.54 -43.38
CA PRO A 455 -11.39 33.41 -42.97
C PRO A 455 -12.02 32.47 -41.94
N ARG A 456 -13.00 32.95 -41.15
CA ARG A 456 -13.70 32.16 -40.13
C ARG A 456 -14.58 31.04 -40.69
N VAL A 457 -14.77 31.00 -42.02
CA VAL A 457 -15.56 29.97 -42.72
C VAL A 457 -14.70 28.74 -43.04
N ALA A 458 -13.37 28.82 -42.94
CA ALA A 458 -12.47 27.68 -43.07
C ALA A 458 -12.70 26.66 -41.94
N LYS A 459 -13.56 25.67 -42.17
CA LYS A 459 -13.63 24.47 -41.33
C LYS A 459 -12.58 23.46 -41.80
N ALA A 460 -12.07 22.65 -40.88
CA ALA A 460 -11.17 21.53 -41.19
C ALA A 460 -11.74 20.66 -42.33
N PRO A 461 -10.90 20.13 -43.23
CA PRO A 461 -11.34 19.32 -44.35
C PRO A 461 -11.98 18.03 -43.85
N PRO A 462 -12.87 17.40 -44.65
CA PRO A 462 -13.20 16.01 -44.43
C PRO A 462 -11.95 15.20 -44.78
N MET A 463 -11.34 14.58 -43.78
CA MET A 463 -10.24 13.63 -43.96
C MET A 463 -10.76 12.28 -43.53
N ILE A 464 -10.64 11.29 -44.40
CA ILE A 464 -10.91 9.91 -44.03
C ILE A 464 -9.58 9.34 -43.55
N ILE A 465 -9.43 9.26 -42.22
CA ILE A 465 -8.26 8.67 -41.61
C ILE A 465 -8.45 7.15 -41.63
N LYS A 466 -7.78 6.47 -42.56
CA LYS A 466 -7.74 5.01 -42.62
C LYS A 466 -6.64 4.53 -41.66
N GLN A 467 -7.06 4.08 -40.48
CA GLN A 467 -6.18 3.48 -39.48
C GLN A 467 -5.85 2.02 -39.85
N ASP A 468 -5.36 1.81 -41.06
CA ASP A 468 -4.93 0.50 -41.52
C ASP A 468 -3.45 0.34 -41.21
N ALA A 469 -3.12 -0.57 -40.29
CA ALA A 469 -1.74 -0.83 -39.94
C ALA A 469 -0.96 -1.36 -41.16
N PHE A 470 0.19 -0.75 -41.47
CA PHE A 470 1.11 -1.25 -42.51
C PHE A 470 1.44 -2.74 -42.33
N PHE A 471 1.36 -3.25 -41.10
CA PHE A 471 1.70 -4.62 -40.69
C PHE A 471 0.48 -5.51 -40.37
N GLY A 472 -0.75 -5.12 -40.74
CA GLY A 472 -1.92 -6.01 -40.73
C GLY A 472 -2.57 -6.31 -39.37
N LYS A 473 -2.29 -5.50 -38.33
CA LYS A 473 -3.06 -5.50 -37.08
C LYS A 473 -3.49 -4.08 -36.75
N ASN A 474 -4.78 -3.77 -36.93
CA ASN A 474 -5.35 -2.50 -36.49
C ASN A 474 -5.41 -2.54 -34.95
N ILE A 475 -4.54 -1.77 -34.31
CA ILE A 475 -4.55 -1.60 -32.85
C ILE A 475 -5.41 -0.36 -32.59
N VAL A 476 -6.64 -0.58 -32.14
CA VAL A 476 -7.50 0.52 -31.66
C VAL A 476 -6.99 0.90 -30.27
N TYR A 477 -6.33 2.05 -30.16
CA TYR A 477 -5.97 2.61 -28.86
C TYR A 477 -7.19 3.29 -28.25
N GLU A 478 -7.68 2.76 -27.14
CA GLU A 478 -8.51 3.56 -26.23
C GLU A 478 -7.60 4.62 -25.58
N PRO A 479 -8.03 5.89 -25.49
CA PRO A 479 -7.21 6.94 -24.91
C PRO A 479 -6.91 6.62 -23.45
N TYR A 480 -5.71 6.10 -23.18
CA TYR A 480 -5.20 5.97 -21.83
C TYR A 480 -4.88 7.36 -21.30
N ASP A 481 -5.61 7.76 -20.26
CA ASP A 481 -5.54 9.07 -19.65
C ASP A 481 -4.23 9.22 -18.84
N TYR A 482 -3.14 9.60 -19.52
CA TYR A 482 -1.86 9.93 -18.90
C TYR A 482 -1.96 11.10 -17.90
N SER A 483 -3.08 11.82 -17.86
CA SER A 483 -3.34 12.86 -16.86
C SER A 483 -3.27 12.31 -15.43
N MET A 484 -3.61 11.03 -15.20
CA MET A 484 -3.55 10.43 -13.86
C MET A 484 -2.11 10.32 -13.34
N HIS A 485 -1.16 9.90 -14.19
CA HIS A 485 0.24 9.76 -13.80
C HIS A 485 0.94 11.11 -13.62
N ILE A 486 0.65 12.07 -14.50
CA ILE A 486 1.17 13.44 -14.40
C ILE A 486 0.56 14.17 -13.20
N ALA A 487 -0.74 13.98 -12.91
CA ALA A 487 -1.39 14.55 -11.73
C ALA A 487 -0.83 13.97 -10.42
N ILE A 488 -0.51 12.67 -10.38
CA ILE A 488 0.15 12.05 -9.23
C ILE A 488 1.56 12.61 -9.05
N ALA A 489 2.33 12.77 -10.13
CA ALA A 489 3.67 13.38 -10.08
C ALA A 489 3.64 14.86 -9.67
N CYS A 490 2.65 15.64 -10.16
CA CYS A 490 2.42 17.03 -9.79
C CYS A 490 1.93 17.19 -8.35
N MET A 491 1.07 16.31 -7.85
CA MET A 491 0.64 16.33 -6.44
C MET A 491 1.80 16.03 -5.49
N CYS A 492 2.67 15.06 -5.83
CA CYS A 492 3.87 14.78 -5.06
C CYS A 492 4.82 16.00 -5.01
N SER A 493 4.99 16.72 -6.11
CA SER A 493 5.84 17.91 -6.16
C SER A 493 5.23 19.16 -5.49
N LEU A 494 3.90 19.34 -5.54
CA LEU A 494 3.19 20.40 -4.81
C LEU A 494 3.22 20.18 -3.29
N LEU A 495 3.14 18.93 -2.82
CA LEU A 495 3.31 18.58 -1.41
C LEU A 495 4.75 18.88 -0.91
N LEU A 496 5.75 18.70 -1.77
CA LEU A 496 7.14 19.07 -1.50
C LEU A 496 7.35 20.59 -1.46
N ALA A 497 6.68 21.35 -2.35
CA ALA A 497 6.80 22.80 -2.42
C ALA A 497 6.12 23.53 -1.26
N ASN A 498 5.00 23.03 -0.75
CA ASN A 498 4.25 23.70 0.34
C ASN A 498 4.96 23.64 1.70
N ARG A 499 5.92 22.73 1.91
CA ARG A 499 6.75 22.72 3.13
C ARG A 499 7.84 23.80 3.12
N GLY A 500 8.24 24.29 1.94
CA GLY A 500 9.18 25.41 1.80
C GLY A 500 8.58 26.78 2.12
N ARG A 501 7.25 26.91 2.21
CA ARG A 501 6.56 28.16 2.60
C ARG A 501 6.10 28.22 4.06
N LEU A 502 6.07 27.09 4.76
CA LEU A 502 5.70 27.04 6.18
C LEU A 502 6.89 27.31 7.13
N SER A 503 8.12 27.44 6.61
CA SER A 503 9.31 27.80 7.38
C SER A 503 9.70 29.30 7.28
N SER A 504 8.94 30.14 6.55
CA SER A 504 9.28 31.57 6.35
C SER A 504 8.36 32.57 7.06
N HIS A 505 7.45 32.12 7.94
CA HIS A 505 6.66 33.01 8.81
C HIS A 505 6.84 32.66 10.29
N SER A 506 8.06 32.81 10.78
CA SER A 506 8.34 33.04 12.20
C SER A 506 9.59 33.92 12.30
N GLY A 507 9.39 35.23 12.22
CA GLY A 507 10.49 36.19 12.27
C GLY A 507 10.04 37.60 11.92
N THR A 508 9.32 38.24 12.83
CA THR A 508 9.52 39.63 13.31
C THR A 508 8.25 40.18 13.98
N VAL A 509 8.49 40.80 15.14
CA VAL A 509 7.61 41.45 16.13
C VAL A 509 6.90 40.53 17.11
#